data_AF-A0A0B8NQS2-F1
#
_entry.id   AF-A0A0B8NQS2-F1
#
_cell.length_a   1.000
_cell.length_b   1.000
_cell.length_c   1.000
_cell.angle_alpha   90.00
_cell.angle_beta   90.00
_cell.angle_gamma   90.00
#
_symmetry.space_group_name_H-M   'P 1'
#
loop_
_entity.id
_entity.type
_entity.pdbx_description
1 polymer ?
#
loop_
_entity_poly.entity_id
_entity_poly.type
_entity_poly.pdbx_seq_one_letter_code
_entity_poly.pdbx_strand_id
1 'polypeptide(L)'
;MGIQKLKKQALALSIAGLASQAVFAEAPGIERADVDLGDNFKIAILPDTQYLTFNYPEIFTKQTEWLAANAAKEDIQFVIHVGDIVQKGQNEWEWEHANESMKVLDDAGIPYSTTIGNHDIDKTASSWELVNADNFIKHYGPHRFEGRDDFLGASEDGLVTAFRFSATGRDFLILNMSIDQPKSTWIGAGYPAQLSELAYHSRDSSISGREWRPRLYQQCFLWL
;
A
#
# COMPACT_ATOMS: atom_id res chain seq x y z
N MET A 1 -39.26 -1.79 20.38
CA MET A 1 -38.81 -0.94 19.25
C MET A 1 -37.29 -1.03 19.22
N GLY A 2 -36.73 -1.82 18.29
CA GLY A 2 -35.33 -2.25 18.33
C GLY A 2 -34.39 -1.19 17.75
N ILE A 3 -33.35 -0.86 18.50
CA ILE A 3 -32.27 0.04 18.06
C ILE A 3 -31.38 -0.75 17.11
N GLN A 4 -31.35 -0.38 15.83
CA GLN A 4 -30.41 -0.95 14.87
C GLN A 4 -29.00 -0.45 15.19
N LYS A 5 -28.07 -1.39 15.41
CA LYS A 5 -26.63 -1.11 15.50
C LYS A 5 -26.12 -0.70 14.12
N LEU A 6 -25.80 0.58 13.95
CA LEU A 6 -25.08 1.07 12.77
C LEU A 6 -23.68 0.45 12.75
N LYS A 7 -23.38 -0.29 11.67
CA LYS A 7 -22.06 -0.85 11.38
C LYS A 7 -21.12 0.30 11.00
N LYS A 8 -19.98 0.41 11.69
CA LYS A 8 -18.89 1.35 11.34
C LYS A 8 -18.23 0.87 10.04
N GLN A 9 -17.99 1.79 9.10
CA GLN A 9 -17.33 1.55 7.82
C GLN A 9 -15.97 2.25 7.85
N ALA A 10 -14.89 1.58 7.45
CA ALA A 10 -13.63 2.25 7.16
C ALA A 10 -13.65 2.75 5.71
N LEU A 11 -13.04 3.93 5.49
CA LEU A 11 -13.01 4.60 4.19
C LEU A 11 -11.56 4.69 3.72
N ALA A 12 -11.19 3.86 2.75
CA ALA A 12 -9.91 3.95 2.08
C ALA A 12 -9.97 5.06 1.00
N LEU A 13 -9.06 6.03 1.07
CA LEU A 13 -8.87 7.04 0.02
C LEU A 13 -7.65 6.65 -0.83
N SER A 14 -7.86 6.37 -2.11
CA SER A 14 -6.77 6.16 -3.08
C SER A 14 -6.47 7.46 -3.82
N ILE A 15 -5.20 7.90 -3.80
CA ILE A 15 -4.74 9.02 -4.63
C ILE A 15 -4.10 8.43 -5.89
N ALA A 16 -4.94 7.94 -6.81
CA ALA A 16 -4.50 7.53 -8.14
C ALA A 16 -4.68 8.69 -9.13
N GLY A 17 -3.57 9.17 -9.68
CA GLY A 17 -3.56 10.16 -10.76
C GLY A 17 -4.03 9.57 -12.08
N LEU A 18 -5.34 9.60 -12.32
CA LEU A 18 -5.94 9.73 -13.65
C LEU A 18 -7.31 10.40 -13.45
N ALA A 19 -7.50 11.52 -14.11
CA ALA A 19 -8.69 12.35 -14.02
C ALA A 19 -9.98 11.54 -14.25
N SER A 20 -10.60 11.14 -13.15
CA SER A 20 -12.05 11.15 -13.05
C SER A 20 -12.37 12.25 -12.04
N GLN A 21 -12.31 13.50 -12.52
CA GLN A 21 -13.20 14.48 -11.94
C GLN A 21 -14.60 14.01 -12.30
N ALA A 22 -15.19 13.18 -11.43
CA ALA A 22 -16.60 13.34 -11.19
C ALA A 22 -16.73 14.76 -10.63
N VAL A 23 -16.85 15.74 -11.53
CA VAL A 23 -17.49 17.00 -11.22
C VAL A 23 -18.90 16.58 -10.87
N PHE A 24 -19.15 16.27 -9.60
CA PHE A 24 -20.47 16.47 -9.06
C PHE A 24 -20.68 17.97 -9.25
N ALA A 25 -21.44 18.33 -10.28
CA ALA A 25 -21.97 19.66 -10.40
C ALA A 25 -22.57 19.97 -9.02
N GLU A 26 -22.07 21.01 -8.36
CA GLU A 26 -22.65 21.50 -7.13
C GLU A 26 -24.12 21.80 -7.43
N ALA A 27 -25.01 20.91 -7.00
CA ALA A 27 -26.43 21.19 -7.00
C ALA A 27 -26.62 22.28 -5.95
N PRO A 28 -27.05 23.50 -6.33
CA PRO A 28 -27.25 24.57 -5.36
C PRO A 28 -28.30 24.12 -4.34
N GLY A 29 -27.88 24.03 -3.07
CA GLY A 29 -28.75 23.60 -1.96
C GLY A 29 -28.40 22.26 -1.30
N ILE A 30 -27.34 21.56 -1.75
CA ILE A 30 -26.75 20.45 -0.97
C ILE A 30 -25.43 20.94 -0.39
N GLU A 31 -25.45 21.40 0.86
CA GLU A 31 -24.21 21.50 1.62
C GLU A 31 -23.59 20.11 1.70
N ARG A 32 -22.25 20.00 1.55
CA ARG A 32 -21.54 18.82 2.05
C ARG A 32 -21.88 18.75 3.54
N ALA A 33 -22.85 17.93 3.88
CA ALA A 33 -22.98 17.49 5.26
C ALA A 33 -21.66 16.76 5.53
N ASP A 34 -20.80 17.38 6.34
CA ASP A 34 -19.74 16.68 7.02
C ASP A 34 -20.44 15.57 7.80
N VAL A 35 -20.45 14.36 7.23
CA VAL A 35 -21.02 13.20 7.89
C VAL A 35 -20.10 12.96 9.09
N ASP A 36 -20.58 13.31 10.28
CA ASP A 36 -19.93 12.96 11.54
C ASP A 36 -20.05 11.44 11.72
N LEU A 37 -19.03 10.69 11.27
CA LEU A 37 -18.98 9.23 11.43
C LEU A 37 -18.43 8.81 12.82
N GLY A 38 -18.21 9.76 13.76
CA GLY A 38 -17.61 9.53 15.08
C GLY A 38 -16.07 9.60 15.11
N ASP A 39 -15.42 8.90 16.06
CA ASP A 39 -13.96 8.72 16.07
C ASP A 39 -13.54 7.91 14.83
N ASN A 40 -13.11 8.59 13.78
CA ASN A 40 -12.60 7.98 12.56
C ASN A 40 -11.16 8.37 12.35
N PHE A 41 -10.41 7.41 11.81
CA PHE A 41 -9.07 7.62 11.33
C PHE A 41 -9.02 7.32 9.83
N LYS A 42 -7.93 7.74 9.19
CA LYS A 42 -7.67 7.48 7.77
C LYS A 42 -6.46 6.57 7.59
N ILE A 43 -6.53 5.73 6.58
CA ILE A 43 -5.37 5.05 5.99
C ILE A 43 -5.22 5.63 4.58
N ALA A 44 -4.04 6.15 4.27
CA ALA A 44 -3.74 6.64 2.93
C ALA A 44 -3.22 5.50 2.06
N ILE A 45 -3.68 5.41 0.81
CA ILE A 45 -3.18 4.42 -0.16
C ILE A 45 -2.38 5.15 -1.25
N LEU A 46 -1.14 4.71 -1.46
CA LEU A 46 -0.25 5.13 -2.54
C LEU A 46 -0.16 4.01 -3.60
N PRO A 47 -0.88 4.15 -4.73
CA PRO A 47 -0.84 3.17 -5.80
C PRO A 47 0.18 3.50 -6.89
N ASP A 48 0.97 2.50 -7.30
CA ASP A 48 1.61 2.43 -8.61
C ASP A 48 2.40 3.68 -9.01
N THR A 49 3.34 4.09 -8.16
CA THR A 49 4.14 5.30 -8.36
C THR A 49 5.17 5.14 -9.47
N GLN A 50 5.35 3.94 -10.03
CA GLN A 50 6.30 3.57 -11.08
C GLN A 50 6.51 4.64 -12.16
N TYR A 51 5.43 5.24 -12.70
CA TYR A 51 5.52 6.25 -13.74
C TYR A 51 5.91 7.63 -13.22
N LEU A 52 5.51 7.94 -11.98
CA LEU A 52 5.95 9.14 -11.28
C LEU A 52 7.45 9.02 -10.97
N THR A 53 7.87 7.92 -10.37
CA THR A 53 9.28 7.64 -10.09
C THR A 53 10.16 7.75 -11.34
N PHE A 54 9.68 7.24 -12.48
CA PHE A 54 10.44 7.24 -13.73
C PHE A 54 10.47 8.62 -14.43
N ASN A 55 9.34 9.34 -14.50
CA ASN A 55 9.22 10.56 -15.31
C ASN A 55 9.09 11.86 -14.51
N TYR A 56 8.47 11.80 -13.33
CA TYR A 56 8.02 12.95 -12.55
C TYR A 56 8.25 12.73 -11.04
N PRO A 57 9.49 12.42 -10.60
CA PRO A 57 9.75 12.09 -9.20
C PRO A 57 9.35 13.21 -8.24
N GLU A 58 9.38 14.47 -8.71
CA GLU A 58 8.89 15.62 -7.96
C GLU A 58 7.41 15.53 -7.61
N ILE A 59 6.57 14.91 -8.45
CA ILE A 59 5.14 14.72 -8.17
C ILE A 59 4.98 13.66 -7.08
N PHE A 60 5.76 12.57 -7.14
CA PHE A 60 5.75 11.57 -6.07
C PHE A 60 6.18 12.18 -4.73
N THR A 61 7.24 12.99 -4.73
CA THR A 61 7.65 13.76 -3.55
C THR A 61 6.55 14.69 -3.05
N LYS A 62 5.83 15.38 -3.95
CA LYS A 62 4.69 16.23 -3.53
C LYS A 62 3.55 15.44 -2.90
N GLN A 63 3.31 14.19 -3.30
CA GLN A 63 2.31 13.33 -2.67
C GLN A 63 2.72 12.99 -1.23
N THR A 64 3.97 12.61 -1.00
CA THR A 64 4.46 12.27 0.35
C THR A 64 4.60 13.51 1.23
N GLU A 65 4.99 14.66 0.70
CA GLU A 65 4.95 15.95 1.40
C GLU A 65 3.53 16.35 1.82
N TRP A 66 2.54 16.14 0.95
CA TRP A 66 1.15 16.40 1.31
C TRP A 66 0.70 15.50 2.46
N LEU A 67 1.03 14.20 2.41
CA LEU A 67 0.75 13.26 3.50
C LEU A 67 1.40 13.73 4.81
N ALA A 68 2.69 14.08 4.78
CA ALA A 68 3.42 14.61 5.93
C ALA A 68 2.78 15.88 6.51
N ALA A 69 2.39 16.83 5.66
CA ALA A 69 1.80 18.09 6.08
C ALA A 69 0.36 17.94 6.63
N ASN A 70 -0.38 16.89 6.22
CA ASN A 70 -1.79 16.74 6.55
C ASN A 70 -2.08 15.58 7.52
N ALA A 71 -1.10 14.73 7.85
CA ALA A 71 -1.33 13.53 8.65
C ALA A 71 -2.07 13.79 9.97
N ALA A 72 -1.63 14.79 10.75
CA ALA A 72 -2.29 15.13 12.01
C ALA A 72 -3.69 15.73 11.82
N LYS A 73 -3.87 16.59 10.81
CA LYS A 73 -5.15 17.25 10.54
C LYS A 73 -6.20 16.26 10.03
N GLU A 74 -5.76 15.32 9.20
CA GLU A 74 -6.62 14.34 8.54
C GLU A 74 -6.75 13.03 9.33
N ASP A 75 -6.10 12.92 10.49
CA ASP A 75 -5.99 11.71 11.30
C ASP A 75 -5.51 10.49 10.50
N ILE A 76 -4.45 10.68 9.70
CA ILE A 76 -3.82 9.59 8.92
C ILE A 76 -2.94 8.77 9.85
N GLN A 77 -3.38 7.57 10.16
CA GLN A 77 -2.71 6.66 11.10
C GLN A 77 -1.69 5.76 10.41
N PHE A 78 -1.86 5.54 9.10
CA PHE A 78 -0.98 4.66 8.33
C PHE A 78 -1.03 4.97 6.83
N VAL A 79 0.07 4.74 6.11
CA VAL A 79 0.17 4.83 4.64
C VAL A 79 0.51 3.45 4.07
N ILE A 80 -0.25 2.97 3.09
CA ILE A 80 0.03 1.70 2.40
C ILE A 80 0.44 2.00 0.97
N HIS A 81 1.68 1.67 0.61
CA HIS A 81 2.12 1.65 -0.79
C HIS A 81 1.87 0.26 -1.38
N VAL A 82 0.99 0.17 -2.36
CA VAL A 82 0.50 -1.12 -2.88
C VAL A 82 1.40 -1.73 -3.97
N GLY A 83 2.68 -1.36 -4.00
CA GLY A 83 3.68 -1.85 -4.96
C GLY A 83 3.73 -1.06 -6.27
N ASP A 84 4.53 -1.57 -7.22
CA ASP A 84 4.95 -0.88 -8.44
C ASP A 84 5.51 0.51 -8.09
N ILE A 85 6.53 0.49 -7.22
CA ILE A 85 7.24 1.68 -6.73
C ILE A 85 8.10 2.28 -7.83
N VAL A 86 8.82 1.42 -8.56
CA VAL A 86 9.64 1.78 -9.72
C VAL A 86 9.04 1.22 -11.00
N GLN A 87 9.41 1.77 -12.17
CA GLN A 87 9.00 1.24 -13.47
C GLN A 87 9.88 0.08 -13.92
N LYS A 88 11.15 0.08 -13.53
CA LYS A 88 12.11 -0.97 -13.87
C LYS A 88 12.96 -1.33 -12.65
N GLY A 89 12.67 -2.47 -12.02
CA GLY A 89 13.36 -2.96 -10.84
C GLY A 89 14.88 -3.06 -10.96
N GLN A 90 15.43 -3.19 -12.17
CA GLN A 90 16.88 -3.19 -12.42
C GLN A 90 17.55 -1.80 -12.41
N ASN A 91 16.78 -0.71 -12.43
CA ASN A 91 17.31 0.64 -12.58
C ASN A 91 17.50 1.31 -11.22
N GLU A 92 18.74 1.32 -10.72
CA GLU A 92 19.08 1.91 -9.41
C GLU A 92 18.58 3.35 -9.23
N TRP A 93 18.70 4.20 -10.25
CA TRP A 93 18.28 5.61 -10.17
C TRP A 93 16.78 5.79 -9.94
N GLU A 94 15.94 4.82 -10.34
CA GLU A 94 14.51 4.86 -10.04
C GLU A 94 14.27 4.60 -8.54
N TRP A 95 15.05 3.69 -7.95
CA TRP A 95 15.00 3.43 -6.51
C TRP A 95 15.52 4.62 -5.69
N GLU A 96 16.53 5.35 -6.18
CA GLU A 96 17.00 6.59 -5.57
C GLU A 96 15.87 7.65 -5.51
N HIS A 97 15.18 7.90 -6.63
CA HIS A 97 14.02 8.81 -6.67
C HIS A 97 12.88 8.39 -5.74
N ALA A 98 12.55 7.09 -5.72
CA ALA A 98 11.52 6.56 -4.84
C ALA A 98 11.90 6.70 -3.37
N ASN A 99 13.18 6.45 -3.04
CA ASN A 99 13.71 6.62 -1.69
C ASN A 99 13.66 8.07 -1.24
N GLU A 100 14.02 9.03 -2.09
CA GLU A 100 13.91 10.46 -1.78
C GLU A 100 12.46 10.86 -1.49
N SER A 101 11.51 10.37 -2.29
CA SER A 101 10.09 10.66 -2.09
C SER A 101 9.55 10.02 -0.80
N MET A 102 9.87 8.75 -0.53
CA MET A 102 9.40 8.03 0.65
C MET A 102 10.10 8.47 1.95
N LYS A 103 11.33 8.99 1.86
CA LYS A 103 12.07 9.56 3.01
C LYS A 103 11.29 10.69 3.70
N VAL A 104 10.42 11.39 2.98
CA VAL A 104 9.52 12.38 3.58
C VAL A 104 8.61 11.77 4.64
N LEU A 105 8.13 10.55 4.45
CA LEU A 105 7.32 9.83 5.45
C LEU A 105 8.19 9.33 6.62
N ASP A 106 9.41 8.85 6.32
CA ASP A 106 10.40 8.45 7.35
C ASP A 106 10.71 9.63 8.28
N ASP A 107 11.02 10.80 7.72
CA ASP A 107 11.37 12.01 8.47
C ASP A 107 10.19 12.60 9.24
N ALA A 108 8.97 12.44 8.72
CA ALA A 108 7.74 12.83 9.41
C ALA A 108 7.30 11.84 10.50
N GLY A 109 7.95 10.67 10.61
CA GLY A 109 7.57 9.62 11.55
C GLY A 109 6.21 8.99 11.24
N ILE A 110 5.77 9.02 9.98
CA ILE A 110 4.48 8.45 9.58
C ILE A 110 4.62 6.93 9.41
N PRO A 111 3.76 6.13 10.04
CA PRO A 111 3.64 4.69 9.77
C PRO A 111 3.35 4.41 8.31
N TYR A 112 4.17 3.58 7.67
CA TYR A 112 3.87 3.10 6.33
C TYR A 112 4.39 1.69 6.07
N SER A 113 3.83 1.08 5.04
CA SER A 113 4.24 -0.22 4.55
C SER A 113 4.32 -0.22 3.04
N THR A 114 5.10 -1.15 2.51
CA THR A 114 5.26 -1.36 1.07
C THR A 114 5.05 -2.84 0.74
N THR A 115 4.48 -3.11 -0.43
CA THR A 115 4.47 -4.45 -1.02
C THR A 115 5.23 -4.42 -2.35
N ILE A 116 5.72 -5.58 -2.78
CA ILE A 116 6.42 -5.71 -4.06
C ILE A 116 5.43 -5.80 -5.21
N GLY A 117 5.69 -5.04 -6.28
CA GLY A 117 4.96 -5.11 -7.53
C GLY A 117 5.69 -5.83 -8.66
N ASN A 118 5.01 -6.04 -9.78
CA ASN A 118 5.58 -6.70 -10.95
C ASN A 118 6.54 -5.80 -11.74
N HIS A 119 6.59 -4.50 -11.47
CA HIS A 119 7.62 -3.59 -12.01
C HIS A 119 8.85 -3.48 -11.11
N ASP A 120 8.71 -3.83 -9.83
CA ASP A 120 9.77 -3.78 -8.81
C ASP A 120 10.77 -4.95 -8.91
N ILE A 121 10.51 -5.91 -9.79
CA ILE A 121 11.41 -7.04 -10.06
C ILE A 121 12.41 -6.69 -11.16
N ASP A 122 13.63 -7.22 -11.07
CA ASP A 122 14.59 -7.17 -12.15
C ASP A 122 14.18 -8.12 -13.29
N LYS A 123 13.75 -7.53 -14.41
CA LYS A 123 13.31 -8.27 -15.62
C LYS A 123 14.46 -8.59 -16.59
N THR A 124 15.71 -8.26 -16.25
CA THR A 124 16.88 -8.56 -17.07
C THR A 124 17.44 -9.96 -16.82
N ALA A 125 16.99 -10.61 -15.74
CA ALA A 125 17.32 -12.01 -15.46
C ALA A 125 16.87 -12.92 -16.61
N SER A 126 17.74 -13.85 -17.01
CA SER A 126 17.57 -14.72 -18.19
C SER A 126 16.46 -15.77 -18.07
N SER A 127 15.70 -15.78 -16.97
CA SER A 127 14.57 -16.68 -16.76
C SER A 127 13.45 -15.98 -16.00
N TRP A 128 12.24 -15.99 -16.58
CA TRP A 128 10.99 -15.53 -15.96
C TRP A 128 10.59 -16.31 -14.69
N GLU A 129 11.31 -17.38 -14.37
CA GLU A 129 11.03 -18.29 -13.25
C GLU A 129 11.61 -17.81 -11.91
N LEU A 130 12.46 -16.77 -11.92
CA LEU A 130 12.95 -16.14 -10.70
C LEU A 130 12.41 -14.72 -10.63
N VAL A 131 11.50 -14.49 -9.68
CA VAL A 131 11.16 -13.17 -9.19
C VAL A 131 12.45 -12.62 -8.55
N ASN A 132 13.30 -11.95 -9.34
CA ASN A 132 14.48 -11.30 -8.78
C ASN A 132 14.04 -10.04 -8.06
N ALA A 133 13.70 -10.21 -6.79
CA ALA A 133 13.27 -9.16 -5.87
C ALA A 133 14.44 -8.53 -5.11
N ASP A 134 15.70 -8.88 -5.43
CA ASP A 134 16.86 -8.43 -4.66
C ASP A 134 16.93 -6.91 -4.54
N ASN A 135 16.61 -6.17 -5.62
CA ASN A 135 16.57 -4.71 -5.57
C ASN A 135 15.40 -4.19 -4.72
N PHE A 136 14.21 -4.79 -4.81
CA PHE A 136 13.13 -4.44 -3.89
C PHE A 136 13.54 -4.70 -2.43
N ILE A 137 14.09 -5.87 -2.11
CA ILE A 137 14.53 -6.23 -0.76
C ILE A 137 15.66 -5.31 -0.27
N LYS A 138 16.57 -4.89 -1.16
CA LYS A 138 17.64 -3.94 -0.86
C LYS A 138 17.12 -2.56 -0.46
N HIS A 139 16.03 -2.08 -1.06
CA HIS A 139 15.52 -0.71 -0.82
C HIS A 139 14.34 -0.65 0.16
N TYR A 140 13.50 -1.68 0.18
CA TYR A 140 12.22 -1.75 0.90
C TYR A 140 12.01 -3.08 1.64
N GLY A 141 13.07 -3.88 1.81
CA GLY A 141 13.01 -5.09 2.63
C GLY A 141 12.94 -4.80 4.14
N PRO A 142 12.90 -5.87 4.96
CA PRO A 142 12.67 -5.77 6.41
C PRO A 142 13.61 -4.81 7.14
N HIS A 143 14.88 -4.78 6.74
CA HIS A 143 15.92 -3.92 7.30
C HIS A 143 15.56 -2.42 7.30
N ARG A 144 14.70 -1.96 6.39
CA ARG A 144 14.20 -0.58 6.37
C ARG A 144 13.28 -0.27 7.55
N PHE A 145 12.57 -1.27 8.04
CA PHE A 145 11.54 -1.15 9.07
C PHE A 145 12.00 -1.70 10.43
N GLU A 146 13.15 -2.36 10.49
CA GLU A 146 13.74 -2.85 11.73
C GLU A 146 13.91 -1.72 12.76
N GLY A 147 13.44 -1.98 13.99
CA GLY A 147 13.49 -1.02 15.09
C GLY A 147 12.30 -0.07 15.18
N ARG A 148 11.34 -0.13 14.25
CA ARG A 148 10.08 0.61 14.38
C ARG A 148 9.07 -0.16 15.23
N ASP A 149 8.30 0.57 16.05
CA ASP A 149 7.29 -0.02 16.97
C ASP A 149 6.09 -0.64 16.24
N ASP A 150 5.82 -0.15 15.03
CA ASP A 150 4.73 -0.61 14.15
C ASP A 150 5.12 -1.88 13.35
N PHE A 151 6.40 -2.23 13.25
CA PHE A 151 6.85 -3.39 12.48
C PHE A 151 6.82 -4.68 13.32
N LEU A 152 6.09 -5.69 12.86
CA LEU A 152 5.95 -6.99 13.53
C LEU A 152 6.91 -8.06 13.01
N GLY A 153 7.44 -7.87 11.81
CA GLY A 153 8.39 -8.80 11.20
C GLY A 153 8.07 -9.11 9.74
N ALA A 154 8.83 -10.05 9.20
CA ALA A 154 8.74 -10.47 7.80
C ALA A 154 8.93 -11.98 7.62
N SER A 155 8.58 -12.49 6.44
CA SER A 155 8.97 -13.82 5.98
C SER A 155 10.49 -13.94 5.83
N GLU A 156 10.98 -15.18 5.74
CA GLU A 156 12.42 -15.48 5.58
C GLU A 156 13.03 -14.84 4.33
N ASP A 157 12.26 -14.72 3.25
CA ASP A 157 12.66 -14.04 2.02
C ASP A 157 12.42 -12.52 2.02
N GLY A 158 11.83 -11.98 3.10
CA GLY A 158 11.55 -10.56 3.27
C GLY A 158 10.42 -10.00 2.41
N LEU A 159 9.71 -10.84 1.64
CA LEU A 159 8.67 -10.41 0.68
C LEU A 159 7.26 -10.35 1.27
N VAL A 160 7.06 -10.90 2.46
CA VAL A 160 5.86 -10.74 3.26
C VAL A 160 6.23 -9.95 4.50
N THR A 161 5.54 -8.83 4.76
CA THR A 161 5.78 -7.99 5.94
C THR A 161 4.50 -7.76 6.71
N ALA A 162 4.61 -7.67 8.03
CA ALA A 162 3.50 -7.44 8.94
C ALA A 162 3.75 -6.18 9.77
N PHE A 163 2.71 -5.34 9.88
CA PHE A 163 2.72 -4.12 10.67
C PHE A 163 1.48 -4.02 11.55
N ARG A 164 1.57 -3.29 12.66
CA ARG A 164 0.42 -2.96 13.50
C ARG A 164 0.33 -1.48 13.79
N PHE A 165 -0.89 -1.00 13.96
CA PHE A 165 -1.17 0.29 14.57
C PHE A 165 -2.48 0.22 15.36
N SER A 166 -2.66 1.14 16.31
CA SER A 166 -3.88 1.20 17.12
C SER A 166 -4.61 2.51 16.83
N ALA A 167 -5.89 2.44 16.52
CA ALA A 167 -6.72 3.62 16.30
C ALA A 167 -8.14 3.39 16.83
N THR A 168 -8.75 4.42 17.43
CA THR A 168 -10.15 4.37 17.90
C THR A 168 -10.44 3.21 18.88
N GLY A 169 -9.43 2.85 19.70
CA GLY A 169 -9.50 1.75 20.67
C GLY A 169 -9.48 0.34 20.06
N ARG A 170 -8.99 0.19 18.83
CA ARG A 170 -8.79 -1.09 18.13
C ARG A 170 -7.36 -1.20 17.64
N ASP A 171 -6.83 -2.41 17.62
CA ASP A 171 -5.57 -2.74 16.96
C ASP A 171 -5.87 -3.21 15.53
N PHE A 172 -4.99 -2.85 14.60
CA PHE A 172 -5.08 -3.20 13.19
C PHE A 172 -3.80 -3.88 12.77
N LEU A 173 -3.92 -4.96 12.00
CA LEU A 173 -2.80 -5.66 11.37
C LEU A 173 -2.80 -5.34 9.88
N ILE A 174 -1.65 -4.91 9.35
CA ILE A 174 -1.41 -4.75 7.93
C ILE A 174 -0.46 -5.86 7.50
N LEU A 175 -0.90 -6.67 6.54
CA LEU A 175 -0.10 -7.73 5.94
C LEU A 175 0.12 -7.43 4.46
N ASN A 176 1.37 -7.25 4.08
CA ASN A 176 1.76 -7.12 2.67
C ASN A 176 2.26 -8.46 2.18
N MET A 177 1.72 -8.93 1.06
CA MET A 177 2.14 -10.18 0.44
C MET A 177 2.10 -10.08 -1.08
N SER A 178 3.07 -10.73 -1.72
CA SER A 178 2.98 -11.04 -3.15
C SER A 178 2.18 -12.34 -3.33
N ILE A 179 1.34 -12.43 -4.37
CA ILE A 179 0.45 -13.59 -4.52
C ILE A 179 1.16 -14.85 -5.04
N ASP A 180 2.34 -14.70 -5.63
CA ASP A 180 3.12 -15.80 -6.25
C ASP A 180 4.31 -16.20 -5.36
N GLN A 181 4.09 -16.26 -4.05
CA GLN A 181 5.07 -16.78 -3.09
C GLN A 181 5.28 -18.29 -3.33
N PRO A 182 6.53 -18.80 -3.39
CA PRO A 182 6.75 -20.24 -3.31
C PRO A 182 6.16 -20.77 -2.00
N LYS A 183 5.52 -21.94 -2.07
CA LYS A 183 4.58 -22.52 -1.06
C LYS A 183 5.05 -22.63 0.41
N SER A 184 6.27 -22.20 0.76
CA SER A 184 6.90 -22.43 2.06
C SER A 184 6.93 -21.22 3.01
N THR A 185 6.51 -20.02 2.62
CA THR A 185 6.63 -18.81 3.46
C THR A 185 5.35 -18.49 4.24
N TRP A 186 5.02 -19.30 5.26
CA TRP A 186 3.95 -18.96 6.22
C TRP A 186 4.51 -18.24 7.45
N ILE A 187 4.01 -17.03 7.70
CA ILE A 187 4.19 -16.35 8.99
C ILE A 187 3.21 -16.98 9.99
N GLY A 188 3.72 -17.79 10.91
CA GLY A 188 2.92 -18.39 11.98
C GLY A 188 2.53 -17.34 13.03
N ALA A 189 1.39 -16.66 12.82
CA ALA A 189 0.79 -15.78 13.83
C ALA A 189 -0.62 -16.29 14.18
N GLY A 190 -0.76 -16.85 15.39
CA GLY A 190 -1.99 -17.46 15.89
C GLY A 190 -3.07 -16.45 16.29
N TYR A 191 -3.69 -15.78 15.32
CA TYR A 191 -4.84 -14.89 15.53
C TYR A 191 -6.15 -15.52 15.03
N PRO A 192 -7.23 -15.60 15.85
CA PRO A 192 -8.53 -16.10 15.42
C PRO A 192 -9.27 -15.07 14.52
N ALA A 193 -9.82 -15.56 13.40
CA ALA A 193 -10.26 -14.75 12.26
C ALA A 193 -11.66 -14.12 12.34
N GLN A 194 -11.73 -12.82 12.08
CA GLN A 194 -12.86 -12.15 11.40
C GLN A 194 -12.30 -11.17 10.34
N LEU A 195 -12.47 -11.53 9.07
CA LEU A 195 -11.97 -10.75 7.91
C LEU A 195 -12.79 -9.47 7.73
N SER A 196 -12.13 -8.32 7.61
CA SER A 196 -12.77 -7.11 7.06
C SER A 196 -11.77 -6.22 6.34
N GLU A 197 -12.15 -5.84 5.12
CA GLU A 197 -11.54 -4.87 4.21
C GLU A 197 -10.21 -5.28 3.54
N LEU A 198 -10.26 -5.37 2.21
CA LEU A 198 -9.14 -5.70 1.33
C LEU A 198 -8.80 -4.48 0.46
N ALA A 199 -7.52 -4.12 0.39
CA ALA A 199 -7.00 -3.28 -0.68
C ALA A 199 -6.36 -4.22 -1.73
N TYR A 200 -6.89 -4.19 -2.95
CA TYR A 200 -6.44 -5.05 -4.05
C TYR A 200 -5.98 -4.19 -5.22
N HIS A 201 -4.84 -4.56 -5.82
CA HIS A 201 -4.42 -4.04 -7.11
C HIS A 201 -4.33 -5.19 -8.12
N SER A 202 -5.11 -5.09 -9.19
CA SER A 202 -4.80 -5.76 -10.47
C SER A 202 -5.42 -4.97 -11.62
N ARG A 203 -4.64 -4.64 -12.64
CA ARG A 203 -5.17 -4.24 -13.94
C ARG A 203 -4.53 -5.04 -15.07
N ASP A 204 -5.15 -6.17 -15.41
CA ASP A 204 -5.14 -6.69 -16.78
C ASP A 204 -6.43 -7.48 -17.06
N SER A 205 -7.42 -6.80 -17.65
CA SER A 205 -8.59 -7.44 -18.25
C SER A 205 -8.25 -7.88 -19.67
N SER A 206 -7.41 -8.91 -19.83
CA SER A 206 -7.23 -9.61 -21.09
C SER A 206 -7.43 -11.12 -20.89
N ILE A 207 -8.69 -11.53 -20.82
CA ILE A 207 -9.07 -12.92 -21.15
C ILE A 207 -8.96 -13.04 -22.67
N SER A 208 -7.78 -13.35 -23.16
CA SER A 208 -7.59 -13.87 -24.52
C SER A 208 -6.84 -15.21 -24.45
N GLY A 209 -7.56 -16.26 -24.08
CA GLY A 209 -7.45 -17.61 -24.66
C GLY A 209 -6.09 -18.28 -24.81
N ARG A 210 -5.04 -17.93 -24.06
CA ARG A 210 -3.76 -18.66 -24.05
C ARG A 210 -3.23 -18.80 -22.63
N GLU A 211 -2.96 -20.05 -22.28
CA GLU A 211 -2.14 -20.59 -21.18
C GLU A 211 -1.99 -19.73 -19.91
N TRP A 212 -2.35 -20.32 -18.76
CA TRP A 212 -1.99 -19.81 -17.44
C TRP A 212 -0.48 -19.50 -17.39
N ARG A 213 -0.14 -18.21 -17.34
CA ARG A 213 1.21 -17.72 -17.06
C ARG A 213 1.23 -17.22 -15.62
N PRO A 214 2.26 -17.51 -14.81
CA PRO A 214 2.40 -16.90 -13.49
C PRO A 214 2.46 -15.38 -13.69
N ARG A 215 1.58 -14.66 -12.99
CA ARG A 215 1.58 -13.20 -12.94
C ARG A 215 1.61 -12.88 -11.46
N LEU A 216 2.62 -12.15 -10.99
CA LEU A 216 2.59 -11.64 -9.62
C LEU A 216 1.39 -10.72 -9.45
N TYR A 217 0.48 -11.06 -8.52
CA TYR A 217 -0.57 -10.17 -8.07
C TYR A 217 -0.17 -9.57 -6.71
N GLN A 218 -0.61 -8.34 -6.44
CA GLN A 218 -0.31 -7.61 -5.20
C GLN A 218 -1.47 -7.75 -4.23
N GLN A 219 -1.21 -8.04 -2.95
CA GLN A 219 -2.25 -8.05 -1.93
C GLN A 219 -1.79 -7.37 -0.63
N CYS A 220 -2.57 -6.40 -0.17
CA CYS A 220 -2.47 -5.84 1.17
C CYS A 220 -3.76 -6.18 1.92
N PHE A 221 -3.63 -6.89 3.04
CA PHE A 221 -4.75 -7.23 3.89
C PHE A 221 -4.75 -6.34 5.12
N LEU A 222 -5.92 -5.78 5.43
CA LEU A 222 -6.21 -5.21 6.74
C LEU A 222 -6.93 -6.26 7.57
N TRP A 223 -6.47 -6.49 8.79
CA TRP A 223 -7.09 -7.40 9.75
C TRP A 223 -7.50 -6.63 11.01
N LEU A 224 -8.71 -6.91 11.49
CA LEU A 224 -9.31 -6.41 12.74
C LEU A 224 -9.19 -7.43 13.87
#